data_AF-A0A0K8VGT4-F1
#
_entry.id   AF-A0A0K8VGT4-F1
#
_cell.length_a   1.000
_cell.length_b   1.000
_cell.length_c   1.000
_cell.angle_alpha   90.00
_cell.angle_beta   90.00
_cell.angle_gamma   90.00
#
_symmetry.space_group_name_H-M   'P 1'
#
loop_
_entity.id
_entity.type
_entity.pdbx_description
1 polymer ?
#
loop_
_entity_poly.entity_id
_entity_poly.type
_entity_poly.pdbx_seq_one_letter_code
_entity_poly.pdbx_strand_id
1 'polypeptide(L)'
;MDTELPLSRIRTIMKSSLNTGQITNEVLFLMTKSTEMFIQKLTEEAYGRMKDDNTLKYKHLSQYVQKEKNLEFLLQIVPAKIKVKDFKNILEIGDGNSSSESEDERQMK
;
A
#
# COMPACT_ATOMS: atom_id res chain seq x y z
N MET A 1 -14.71 8.43 -26.51
CA MET A 1 -13.87 8.22 -25.32
C MET A 1 -14.00 6.75 -24.99
N ASP A 2 -13.12 5.94 -25.57
CA ASP A 2 -13.22 4.48 -25.45
C ASP A 2 -12.55 4.03 -24.16
N THR A 3 -13.03 2.93 -23.56
CA THR A 3 -12.46 2.34 -22.35
C THR A 3 -11.57 1.16 -22.70
N GLU A 4 -10.38 1.10 -22.11
CA GLU A 4 -9.43 -0.01 -22.27
C GLU A 4 -9.78 -1.16 -21.32
N LEU A 5 -10.35 -0.84 -20.15
CA LEU A 5 -10.78 -1.85 -19.19
C LEU A 5 -12.22 -2.32 -19.49
N PRO A 6 -12.47 -3.64 -19.36
CA PRO A 6 -13.80 -4.19 -19.62
C PRO A 6 -14.80 -3.77 -18.53
N LEU A 7 -15.82 -3.01 -18.93
CA LEU A 7 -16.90 -2.53 -18.05
C LEU A 7 -17.58 -3.64 -17.25
N SER A 8 -17.74 -4.83 -17.83
CA SER A 8 -18.35 -5.99 -17.16
C SER A 8 -17.54 -6.42 -15.93
N ARG A 9 -16.20 -6.44 -16.04
CA ARG A 9 -15.30 -6.82 -14.94
C ARG A 9 -15.32 -5.79 -13.83
N ILE A 10 -15.28 -4.50 -14.17
CA ILE A 10 -15.37 -3.40 -13.20
C ILE A 10 -16.69 -3.51 -12.43
N ARG A 11 -17.82 -3.73 -13.12
CA ARG A 11 -19.13 -3.90 -12.49
C ARG A 11 -19.15 -5.08 -11.50
N THR A 12 -18.58 -6.22 -11.87
CA THR A 12 -18.51 -7.39 -10.98
C THR A 12 -17.68 -7.11 -9.73
N ILE A 13 -16.54 -6.43 -9.88
CA ILE A 13 -15.69 -6.04 -8.74
C ILE A 13 -16.46 -5.11 -7.81
N MET A 14 -17.08 -4.05 -8.33
CA MET A 14 -17.86 -3.09 -7.52
C MET A 14 -18.97 -3.78 -6.70
N LYS A 15 -19.72 -4.71 -7.32
CA LYS A 15 -20.77 -5.48 -6.63
C LYS A 15 -20.24 -6.48 -5.60
N SER A 16 -19.01 -6.96 -5.77
CA SER A 16 -18.42 -7.95 -4.86
C SER A 16 -17.97 -7.34 -3.53
N SER A 17 -17.54 -6.08 -3.54
CA SER A 17 -16.94 -5.39 -2.39
C SER A 17 -17.90 -4.43 -1.70
N LEU A 18 -18.91 -3.94 -2.42
CA LEU A 18 -19.89 -3.00 -1.90
C LEU A 18 -21.24 -3.66 -2.00
N ASN A 19 -21.96 -3.82 -0.88
CA ASN A 19 -23.38 -4.21 -0.88
C ASN A 19 -24.23 -3.05 -1.46
N THR A 20 -23.92 -2.69 -2.69
CA THR A 20 -24.45 -1.55 -3.42
C THR A 20 -25.61 -2.03 -4.26
N GLY A 21 -26.63 -1.17 -4.37
CA GLY A 21 -27.79 -1.41 -5.21
C GLY A 21 -27.44 -1.37 -6.70
N GLN A 22 -28.34 -0.81 -7.51
CA GLN A 22 -28.07 -0.70 -8.95
C GLN A 22 -26.93 0.30 -9.23
N ILE A 23 -25.96 -0.13 -10.03
CA ILE A 23 -24.86 0.72 -10.54
C ILE A 23 -25.28 1.23 -11.91
N THR A 24 -25.38 2.55 -12.06
CA THR A 24 -25.71 3.19 -13.35
C THR A 24 -24.53 3.10 -14.32
N ASN A 25 -24.81 3.19 -15.63
CA ASN A 25 -23.77 3.13 -16.65
C ASN A 25 -22.79 4.31 -16.57
N GLU A 26 -23.24 5.49 -16.14
CA GLU A 26 -22.40 6.68 -15.95
C GLU A 26 -21.38 6.48 -14.83
N VAL A 27 -21.82 5.97 -13.67
CA VAL A 27 -20.93 5.66 -12.54
C VAL A 27 -19.94 4.57 -12.95
N LEU A 28 -20.41 3.56 -13.68
CA LEU A 28 -19.54 2.49 -14.17
C LEU A 28 -18.46 3.02 -15.12
N PHE A 29 -18.83 3.90 -16.05
CA PHE A 29 -17.88 4.53 -16.97
C PHE A 29 -16.86 5.40 -16.22
N LEU A 30 -17.32 6.23 -15.29
CA LEU A 30 -16.44 7.08 -14.47
C LEU A 30 -15.46 6.24 -13.66
N MET A 31 -15.92 5.19 -12.99
CA MET A 31 -15.05 4.28 -12.22
C MET A 31 -14.03 3.57 -13.11
N THR A 32 -14.43 3.19 -14.32
CA THR A 32 -13.54 2.55 -15.29
C THR A 32 -12.42 3.51 -15.68
N LYS A 33 -12.75 4.76 -16.01
CA LYS A 33 -11.75 5.80 -16.32
C LYS A 33 -10.86 6.16 -15.15
N SER A 34 -11.42 6.31 -13.95
CA SER A 34 -10.63 6.54 -12.74
C SER A 34 -9.65 5.40 -12.47
N THR A 35 -10.05 4.15 -12.73
CA THR A 35 -9.18 2.96 -12.55
C THR A 35 -8.04 2.95 -13.56
N GLU A 36 -8.31 3.26 -14.82
CA GLU A 36 -7.28 3.41 -15.87
C GLU A 36 -6.25 4.47 -15.48
N MET A 37 -6.72 5.67 -15.12
CA MET A 37 -5.86 6.78 -14.69
C MET A 37 -5.07 6.43 -13.43
N PHE A 38 -5.68 5.72 -12.48
CA PHE A 38 -5.02 5.28 -11.26
C PHE A 38 -3.86 4.34 -11.56
N ILE A 39 -4.04 3.32 -12.42
CA ILE A 39 -2.99 2.37 -12.79
C ILE A 39 -1.84 3.09 -13.50
N GLN A 40 -2.17 3.99 -14.45
CA GLN A 40 -1.18 4.79 -15.15
C GLN A 40 -0.36 5.64 -14.15
N LYS A 41 -1.03 6.41 -13.30
CA LYS A 41 -0.35 7.26 -12.31
C LYS A 41 0.50 6.46 -11.34
N LEU A 42 -0.02 5.33 -10.84
CA LEU A 42 0.69 4.44 -9.92
C LEU A 42 1.99 3.90 -10.53
N THR A 43 1.92 3.48 -11.80
CA THR A 43 3.08 2.91 -12.50
C THR A 43 4.10 3.97 -12.89
N GLU A 44 3.67 5.12 -13.41
CA GLU A 44 4.55 6.25 -13.77
C GLU A 44 5.30 6.81 -12.55
N GLU A 45 4.60 7.05 -11.44
CA GLU A 45 5.22 7.59 -10.22
C GLU A 45 6.18 6.58 -9.56
N ALA A 46 5.80 5.31 -9.53
CA ALA A 46 6.68 4.26 -9.02
C ALA A 46 7.92 4.10 -9.90
N TYR A 47 7.78 4.24 -11.22
CA TYR A 47 8.90 4.17 -12.16
C TYR A 47 9.81 5.40 -12.09
N GLY A 48 9.26 6.61 -12.04
CA GLY A 48 10.02 7.86 -11.99
C GLY A 48 10.89 8.02 -10.73
N ARG A 49 10.64 7.23 -9.68
CA ARG A 49 11.43 7.21 -8.44
C ARG A 49 12.54 6.15 -8.45
N MET A 50 12.66 5.36 -9.52
CA MET A 50 13.73 4.40 -9.71
C MET A 50 15.02 5.14 -10.04
N LYS A 51 16.13 4.78 -9.37
CA LYS A 51 17.43 5.41 -9.59
C LYS A 51 18.29 4.67 -10.61
N ASP A 52 18.32 3.34 -10.52
CA ASP A 52 19.34 2.52 -11.20
C ASP A 52 18.76 1.31 -11.96
N ASP A 53 17.44 1.14 -11.98
CA ASP A 53 16.75 0.04 -12.65
C ASP A 53 15.95 0.61 -13.83
N ASN A 54 15.98 -0.02 -15.00
CA ASN A 54 15.09 0.32 -16.13
C ASN A 54 13.80 -0.51 -16.15
N THR A 55 13.60 -1.35 -15.13
CA THR A 55 12.45 -2.27 -15.03
C THR A 55 11.70 -2.06 -13.73
N LEU A 56 10.39 -1.80 -13.82
CA LEU A 56 9.52 -1.68 -12.66
C LEU A 56 9.40 -3.05 -11.98
N LYS A 57 9.79 -3.13 -10.70
CA LYS A 57 9.76 -4.33 -9.87
C LYS A 57 8.86 -4.09 -8.67
N TYR A 58 8.38 -5.17 -8.05
CA TYR A 58 7.54 -5.09 -6.85
C TYR A 58 8.13 -4.22 -5.74
N LYS A 59 9.46 -4.29 -5.51
CA LYS A 59 10.15 -3.49 -4.49
C LYS A 59 9.91 -1.98 -4.66
N HIS A 60 9.81 -1.51 -5.91
CA HIS A 60 9.59 -0.10 -6.23
C HIS A 60 8.15 0.30 -5.90
N LEU A 61 7.18 -0.53 -6.28
CA LEU A 61 5.76 -0.32 -5.94
C LEU A 61 5.54 -0.31 -4.43
N SER A 62 6.07 -1.30 -3.70
CA SER A 62 5.89 -1.37 -2.25
C SER A 62 6.53 -0.18 -1.53
N GLN A 63 7.70 0.30 -2.01
CA GLN A 63 8.35 1.48 -1.44
C GLN A 63 7.59 2.78 -1.75
N TYR A 64 7.00 2.88 -2.94
CA TYR A 64 6.18 4.02 -3.33
C TYR A 64 4.91 4.09 -2.48
N VAL A 65 4.17 2.97 -2.40
CA VAL A 65 2.96 2.83 -1.57
C VAL A 65 3.22 3.14 -0.11
N GLN A 66 4.38 2.73 0.44
CA GLN A 66 4.72 2.98 1.84
C GLN A 66 4.98 4.47 2.17
N LYS A 67 5.37 5.28 1.17
CA LYS A 67 5.70 6.69 1.36
C LYS A 67 4.51 7.62 1.13
N GLU A 68 3.60 7.23 0.25
CA GLU A 68 2.49 8.08 -0.19
C GLU A 68 1.23 7.88 0.64
N LYS A 69 0.80 8.94 1.33
CA LYS A 69 -0.37 8.90 2.22
C LYS A 69 -1.67 8.55 1.48
N ASN A 70 -1.85 9.02 0.25
CA ASN A 70 -3.03 8.71 -0.55
C ASN A 70 -3.08 7.24 -1.04
N LEU A 71 -2.01 6.47 -0.81
CA LEU A 71 -1.92 5.04 -1.13
C LEU A 71 -1.96 4.14 0.11
N GLU A 72 -2.24 4.71 1.29
CA GLU A 72 -2.29 3.98 2.56
C GLU A 72 -3.23 2.75 2.51
N PHE A 73 -4.33 2.86 1.77
CA PHE A 73 -5.28 1.76 1.55
C PHE A 73 -4.66 0.52 0.88
N LEU A 74 -3.50 0.65 0.23
CA LEU A 74 -2.77 -0.44 -0.40
C LEU A 74 -1.73 -1.10 0.51
N LEU A 75 -1.44 -0.59 1.71
CA LEU A 75 -0.36 -1.12 2.56
C LEU A 75 -0.54 -2.61 2.89
N GLN A 76 -1.79 -3.03 3.10
CA GLN A 76 -2.11 -4.43 3.38
C GLN A 76 -2.08 -5.33 2.14
N ILE A 77 -2.22 -4.74 0.95
CA ILE A 77 -2.25 -5.46 -0.33
C ILE A 77 -0.85 -5.55 -0.96
N VAL A 78 -0.04 -4.50 -0.80
CA VAL A 78 1.30 -4.36 -1.35
C VAL A 78 2.31 -4.06 -0.23
N PRO A 79 2.53 -4.99 0.72
CA PRO A 79 3.42 -4.76 1.84
C PRO A 79 4.88 -4.65 1.39
N ALA A 80 5.65 -3.81 2.09
CA ALA A 80 7.10 -3.74 1.95
C ALA A 80 7.74 -5.04 2.46
N LYS A 81 8.61 -5.64 1.64
CA LYS A 81 9.32 -6.87 2.05
C LYS A 81 10.43 -6.52 3.04
N ILE A 82 10.41 -7.20 4.19
CA ILE A 82 11.48 -7.19 5.18
C ILE A 82 12.18 -8.55 5.17
N LYS A 83 13.51 -8.59 5.38
CA LYS A 83 14.20 -9.88 5.53
C LYS A 83 13.94 -10.40 6.94
N VAL A 84 13.86 -11.72 7.09
CA VAL A 84 13.64 -12.38 8.39
C VAL A 84 14.68 -11.94 9.42
N LYS A 85 15.95 -11.78 9.01
CA LYS A 85 17.02 -11.26 9.88
C LYS A 85 16.73 -9.85 10.41
N ASP A 86 16.20 -8.97 9.56
CA ASP A 86 15.94 -7.58 9.92
C ASP A 86 14.70 -7.52 10.83
N PHE A 87 13.71 -8.39 10.58
CA PHE A 87 12.55 -8.56 11.45
C PHE A 87 12.91 -9.10 12.84
N LYS A 88 13.81 -10.08 12.93
CA LYS A 88 14.33 -10.60 14.21
C LYS A 88 15.01 -9.51 15.02
N ASN A 89 15.83 -8.69 14.38
CA ASN A 89 16.46 -7.55 15.06
C ASN A 89 15.41 -6.54 15.57
N ILE A 90 14.36 -6.27 14.79
CA ILE A 90 13.26 -5.37 15.22
C ILE A 90 12.52 -5.96 16.43
N LEU A 91 12.28 -7.27 16.46
CA LEU A 91 11.69 -7.96 17.62
C LEU A 91 12.59 -7.87 18.86
N GLU A 92 13.89 -8.15 18.70
CA GLU A 92 14.87 -8.07 19.80
C GLU A 92 15.00 -6.64 20.35
N ILE A 93 14.88 -5.62 19.51
CA ILE A 93 14.87 -4.20 19.92
C ILE A 93 13.52 -3.82 20.55
N GLY A 94 12.41 -4.35 20.05
CA GLY A 94 11.05 -4.08 20.54
C GLY A 94 10.77 -4.65 21.94
N ASP A 95 11.35 -5.80 22.27
CA ASP A 95 11.26 -6.40 23.61
C ASP A 95 12.14 -5.69 24.65
N GLY A 96 13.15 -4.91 24.21
CA GLY A 96 14.07 -4.19 25.10
C GLY A 96 13.53 -2.87 25.69
N ASN A 97 12.42 -2.32 25.18
CA ASN A 97 11.89 -1.03 25.64
C ASN A 97 10.73 -1.15 26.65
N SER A 98 10.47 -2.35 27.18
CA SER A 98 9.50 -2.61 28.25
C SER A 98 10.14 -3.07 29.58
N SER A 99 11.46 -2.90 29.75
CA SER A 99 12.16 -3.31 30.98
C SER A 99 13.23 -2.31 31.43
N SER A 100 12.92 -1.02 31.38
CA SER A 100 13.75 0.01 32.02
C SER A 100 12.91 1.10 32.70
N GLU A 101 11.93 0.69 33.49
CA GLU A 101 11.39 1.50 34.59
C GLU A 101 11.16 0.57 35.78
N SER A 102 12.21 0.28 36.54
CA SER A 102 12.18 0.01 37.98
C SER A 102 13.60 -0.22 38.48
N GLU A 103 13.89 0.36 39.66
CA GLU A 103 15.05 0.15 40.53
C GLU A 103 16.27 1.03 40.29
N ASP A 104 16.18 2.30 40.72
CA ASP A 104 17.30 2.95 41.43
C ASP A 104 16.79 4.07 42.36
N GLU A 105 16.15 3.68 43.46
CA GLU A 105 16.09 4.50 44.68
C GLU A 105 16.30 3.63 45.92
N ARG A 106 17.54 3.18 46.16
CA ARG A 106 18.03 2.91 47.52
C ARG A 106 19.45 3.42 47.72
N GLN A 107 19.53 4.39 48.62
CA GLN A 107 20.66 4.82 49.45
C GLN A 107 21.77 5.65 48.80
N MET A 108 21.81 6.95 49.12
CA MET A 108 22.79 7.50 50.07
C MET A 108 22.58 9.02 50.24
N LYS A 109 21.92 9.45 51.32
CA LYS A 109 22.54 10.19 52.44
C LYS A 109 21.51 10.49 53.53
#